data_AF-A0A2V8G2R3-F1
#
_entry.id   AF-A0A2V8G2R3-F1
#
_cell.length_a   1.000
_cell.length_b   1.000
_cell.length_c   1.000
_cell.angle_alpha   90.00
_cell.angle_beta   90.00
_cell.angle_gamma   90.00
#
_symmetry.space_group_name_H-M   'P 1'
#
loop_
_entity.id
_entity.type
_entity.pdbx_description
1 polymer ?
#
loop_
_entity_poly.entity_id
_entity_poly.type
_entity_poly.pdbx_seq_one_letter_code
_entity_poly.pdbx_strand_id
1 'polypeptide(L)'
;MSVPRISKEELKQRLESGASPVLVDARLKYPYEHSTVKLPGAIRYTRDSPAPALPRDREIVIYDSDPNELASSRVAAELIRQGYRASALKGGISEWIAANLPTETKEAPRQAPPAPGALKG
;
A
#
# COMPACT_ATOMS: atom_id res chain seq x y z
N MET A 1 -14.08 -14.40 6.35
CA MET A 1 -13.45 -14.61 5.02
C MET A 1 -11.95 -14.51 5.21
N SER A 2 -11.20 -15.55 4.87
CA SER A 2 -9.74 -15.50 4.92
C SER A 2 -9.24 -14.73 3.71
N VAL A 3 -8.44 -13.69 3.95
CA VAL A 3 -7.77 -12.93 2.89
C VAL A 3 -6.46 -13.65 2.55
N PRO A 4 -6.19 -13.97 1.27
CA PRO A 4 -4.90 -14.53 0.88
C PRO A 4 -3.81 -13.50 1.15
N ARG A 5 -2.67 -13.97 1.67
CA ARG A 5 -1.52 -13.12 1.97
C ARG A 5 -0.36 -13.50 1.08
N ILE A 6 0.36 -12.51 0.58
CA ILE A 6 1.58 -12.68 -0.19
C ILE A 6 2.76 -12.14 0.62
N SER A 7 3.86 -12.89 0.66
CA SER A 7 5.10 -12.46 1.30
C SER A 7 5.85 -11.47 0.40
N LYS A 8 6.66 -10.60 1.00
CA LYS A 8 7.55 -9.66 0.27
C LYS A 8 8.45 -10.36 -0.76
N GLU A 9 8.98 -11.54 -0.40
CA GLU A 9 9.82 -12.36 -1.28
C GLU A 9 9.05 -12.88 -2.50
N GLU A 10 7.83 -13.36 -2.28
CA GLU A 10 6.99 -13.87 -3.36
C GLU A 10 6.49 -12.74 -4.27
N LEU A 11 6.14 -11.59 -3.69
CA LEU A 11 5.80 -10.40 -4.47
C LEU A 11 7.00 -9.95 -5.33
N LYS A 12 8.21 -9.94 -4.76
CA LYS A 12 9.44 -9.60 -5.49
C LYS A 12 9.68 -10.59 -6.63
N GLN A 13 9.61 -11.89 -6.36
CA GLN A 13 9.79 -12.92 -7.40
C GLN A 13 8.78 -12.77 -8.53
N ARG A 14 7.52 -12.42 -8.23
CA ARG A 14 6.50 -12.17 -9.27
C ARG A 14 6.87 -10.97 -10.13
N LEU A 15 7.26 -9.85 -9.52
CA LEU A 15 7.72 -8.66 -10.24
C LEU A 15 8.95 -8.96 -11.12
N GLU A 16 9.90 -9.76 -10.61
CA GLU A 16 11.10 -10.18 -11.35
C GLU A 16 10.78 -11.20 -12.47
N SER A 17 9.78 -12.05 -12.28
CA SER A 17 9.34 -13.06 -13.27
C SER A 17 8.51 -12.46 -14.42
N GLY A 18 8.34 -11.13 -14.45
CA GLY A 18 7.52 -10.44 -15.45
C GLY A 18 6.01 -10.51 -15.17
N ALA A 19 5.59 -11.13 -14.06
CA ALA A 19 4.22 -10.99 -13.59
C ALA A 19 4.04 -9.53 -13.17
N SER A 20 3.00 -8.90 -13.71
CA SER A 20 2.68 -7.50 -13.42
C SER A 20 1.48 -7.47 -12.47
N PRO A 21 1.60 -7.76 -11.17
CA PRO A 21 0.50 -7.52 -10.24
C PRO A 21 0.19 -6.02 -10.16
N VAL A 22 -1.04 -5.68 -9.81
CA VAL A 22 -1.43 -4.29 -9.53
C VAL A 22 -1.19 -4.03 -8.05
N LEU A 23 -0.26 -3.12 -7.74
CA LEU A 23 0.05 -2.75 -6.37
C LEU A 23 -0.92 -1.66 -5.90
N VAL A 24 -1.50 -1.86 -4.73
CA VAL A 24 -2.49 -0.96 -4.15
C VAL A 24 -2.06 -0.51 -2.76
N ASP A 25 -1.99 0.80 -2.59
CA ASP A 25 -1.70 1.46 -1.33
C ASP A 25 -3.00 1.73 -0.57
N ALA A 26 -3.28 0.90 0.44
CA ALA A 26 -4.42 1.02 1.33
C ALA A 26 -4.06 1.67 2.67
N ARG A 27 -2.91 2.35 2.76
CA ARG A 27 -2.52 3.05 3.98
C ARG A 27 -3.56 4.08 4.37
N LEU A 28 -3.78 4.21 5.68
CA LEU A 28 -4.58 5.29 6.24
C LEU A 28 -3.99 6.65 5.85
N LYS A 29 -4.83 7.70 5.88
CA LYS A 29 -4.45 9.05 5.47
C LYS A 29 -3.14 9.52 6.12
N TYR A 30 -3.06 9.42 7.44
CA TYR A 30 -1.88 9.84 8.22
C TYR A 30 -0.57 9.12 7.82
N PRO A 31 -0.47 7.76 7.86
CA PRO A 31 0.75 7.06 7.45
C PRO A 31 1.09 7.23 5.95
N TYR A 32 0.09 7.44 5.10
CA TYR A 32 0.33 7.76 3.69
C TYR A 32 0.95 9.16 3.49
N GLU A 33 0.46 10.17 4.22
CA GLU A 33 0.95 11.55 4.14
C GLU A 33 2.33 11.73 4.79
N HIS A 34 2.62 10.99 5.85
CA HIS A 34 3.92 11.02 6.55
C HIS A 34 4.98 10.12 5.92
N SER A 35 4.68 9.45 4.82
CA SER A 35 5.64 8.61 4.11
C SER A 35 6.12 9.28 2.83
N THR A 36 7.44 9.27 2.64
CA THR A 36 8.15 9.74 1.45
C THR A 36 8.26 8.65 0.37
N VAL A 37 7.77 7.44 0.64
CA VAL A 37 7.95 6.28 -0.22
C VAL A 37 6.65 5.49 -0.42
N LYS A 38 6.57 4.81 -1.55
CA LYS A 38 5.52 3.86 -1.90
C LYS A 38 6.11 2.71 -2.70
N LEU A 39 5.36 1.63 -2.87
CA LEU A 39 5.75 0.59 -3.80
C LEU A 39 5.73 1.14 -5.25
N PRO A 40 6.62 0.66 -6.13
CA PRO A 40 6.75 1.18 -7.49
C PRO A 40 5.47 0.97 -8.28
N GLY A 41 4.91 2.04 -8.86
CA GLY A 41 3.64 1.98 -9.59
C GLY A 41 2.41 1.70 -8.73
N ALA A 42 2.49 1.81 -7.40
CA ALA A 42 1.34 1.59 -6.52
C ALA A 42 0.26 2.67 -6.67
N ILE A 43 -0.98 2.21 -6.78
CA ILE A 43 -2.18 3.05 -6.88
C ILE A 43 -2.79 3.21 -5.49
N ARG A 44 -3.09 4.45 -5.08
CA ARG A 44 -3.76 4.69 -3.80
C ARG A 44 -5.23 4.28 -3.90
N TYR A 45 -5.67 3.41 -3.00
CA TYR A 45 -7.08 3.05 -2.86
C TYR A 45 -7.41 2.68 -1.43
N THR A 46 -8.43 3.35 -0.89
CA THR A 46 -8.99 3.08 0.43
C THR A 46 -10.50 2.91 0.29
N ARG A 47 -11.16 2.27 1.27
CA ARG A 47 -12.61 2.09 1.25
C ARG A 47 -13.43 3.39 1.23
N ASP A 48 -12.81 4.49 1.64
CA ASP A 48 -13.42 5.82 1.64
C ASP A 48 -13.35 6.50 0.26
N SER A 49 -12.57 5.94 -0.66
CA SER A 49 -12.38 6.45 -2.02
C SER A 49 -13.11 5.59 -3.04
N PRO A 50 -13.55 6.17 -4.18
CA PRO A 50 -14.12 5.38 -5.27
C PRO A 50 -13.11 4.32 -5.74
N ALA A 51 -13.62 3.12 -6.04
CA ALA A 51 -12.80 2.03 -6.54
C ALA A 51 -12.08 2.46 -7.83
N PRO A 52 -10.74 2.37 -7.90
CA PRO A 52 -10.04 2.67 -9.14
C PRO A 52 -10.41 1.64 -10.22
N ALA A 53 -10.17 2.00 -11.47
CA ALA A 53 -10.30 1.08 -12.59
C ALA A 53 -9.22 -0.01 -12.50
N LEU A 54 -9.51 -1.05 -11.72
CA LEU A 54 -8.60 -2.19 -11.52
C LEU A 54 -8.87 -3.24 -12.59
N PRO A 55 -7.82 -3.80 -13.21
CA PRO A 55 -7.95 -4.92 -14.14
C PRO A 55 -8.44 -6.16 -13.39
N ARG A 56 -9.44 -6.85 -13.93
CA ARG A 56 -9.98 -8.10 -13.35
C ARG A 56 -9.13 -9.33 -13.66
N ASP A 57 -8.32 -9.25 -14.70
CA ASP A 57 -7.48 -10.36 -15.18
C ASP A 57 -6.15 -10.50 -14.40
N ARG A 58 -5.74 -9.41 -13.72
CA ARG A 58 -4.47 -9.34 -12.98
C ARG A 58 -4.70 -9.50 -11.48
N GLU A 59 -3.71 -10.06 -10.81
CA GLU A 59 -3.70 -10.08 -9.35
C GLU A 59 -3.48 -8.67 -8.81
N ILE A 60 -4.19 -8.35 -7.73
CA ILE A 60 -4.10 -7.10 -6.99
C ILE A 60 -3.44 -7.39 -5.65
N VAL A 61 -2.36 -6.68 -5.36
CA VAL A 61 -1.64 -6.81 -4.09
C VAL A 61 -1.79 -5.52 -3.30
N ILE A 62 -2.49 -5.62 -2.18
CA ILE A 62 -2.81 -4.50 -1.32
C ILE A 62 -1.84 -4.48 -0.16
N TYR A 63 -1.26 -3.32 0.15
CA TYR A 63 -0.40 -3.15 1.32
C TYR A 63 -0.86 -1.95 2.18
N ASP A 64 -0.52 -2.02 3.45
CA ASP A 64 -0.64 -0.93 4.42
C ASP A 64 0.69 -0.73 5.17
N SER A 65 0.68 0.10 6.21
CA SER A 65 1.85 0.33 7.06
C SER A 65 1.81 -0.48 8.36
N ASP A 66 0.67 -1.14 8.62
CA ASP A 66 0.44 -1.87 9.85
C ASP A 66 0.96 -3.31 9.74
N PRO A 67 1.67 -3.84 10.76
CA PRO A 67 2.14 -5.22 10.76
C PRO A 67 1.00 -6.25 10.86
N ASN A 68 -0.20 -5.81 11.22
CA ASN A 68 -1.40 -6.65 11.32
C ASN A 68 -2.27 -6.61 10.05
N GLU A 69 -1.84 -5.89 9.01
CA GLU A 69 -2.54 -5.81 7.72
C GLU A 69 -4.02 -5.42 7.85
N LEU A 70 -4.38 -4.59 8.84
CA LEU A 70 -5.78 -4.33 9.15
C LEU A 70 -6.48 -3.58 8.01
N ALA A 71 -5.82 -2.58 7.44
CA ALA A 71 -6.39 -1.79 6.35
C ALA A 71 -6.30 -2.56 5.02
N SER A 72 -5.16 -3.19 4.76
CA SER A 72 -4.94 -3.96 3.53
C SER A 72 -5.86 -5.18 3.44
N SER A 73 -6.03 -5.95 4.52
CA SER A 73 -6.96 -7.08 4.56
C SER A 73 -8.41 -6.66 4.35
N ARG A 74 -8.81 -5.52 4.89
CA ARG A 74 -10.17 -4.98 4.73
C ARG A 74 -10.47 -4.62 3.28
N VAL A 75 -9.55 -3.96 2.59
CA VAL A 75 -9.67 -3.61 1.17
C VAL A 75 -9.61 -4.86 0.29
N ALA A 76 -8.69 -5.79 0.59
CA ALA A 76 -8.59 -7.05 -0.14
C ALA A 76 -9.89 -7.88 -0.05
N ALA A 77 -10.48 -7.99 1.15
CA ALA A 77 -11.74 -8.70 1.33
C ALA A 77 -12.89 -8.07 0.52
N GLU A 78 -12.94 -6.75 0.42
CA GLU A 78 -13.94 -6.05 -0.38
C GLU A 78 -13.76 -6.31 -1.88
N LEU A 79 -12.52 -6.22 -2.38
CA LEU A 79 -12.19 -6.52 -3.77
C LEU A 79 -12.50 -7.99 -4.13
N ILE A 80 -12.20 -8.93 -3.24
CA ILE A 80 -12.57 -10.35 -3.42
C ILE A 80 -14.08 -10.51 -3.54
N ARG A 81 -14.86 -9.82 -2.70
CA ARG A 81 -16.34 -9.84 -2.76
C ARG A 81 -16.88 -9.24 -4.05
N GLN A 82 -16.15 -8.33 -4.68
CA GLN A 82 -16.47 -7.77 -5.99
C GLN A 82 -15.98 -8.65 -7.16
N GLY A 83 -15.34 -9.78 -6.88
CA GLY A 83 -14.86 -10.74 -7.89
C GLY A 83 -13.43 -10.49 -8.38
N TYR A 84 -12.66 -9.63 -7.72
CA TYR A 84 -11.24 -9.42 -8.05
C TYR A 84 -10.34 -10.44 -7.36
N ARG A 85 -9.20 -10.74 -7.99
CA ARG A 85 -8.13 -11.52 -7.37
C ARG A 85 -7.26 -10.59 -6.53
N ALA A 86 -7.52 -10.50 -5.23
CA ALA A 86 -6.83 -9.59 -4.33
C ALA A 86 -6.14 -10.32 -3.17
N SER A 87 -4.91 -9.91 -2.85
CA SER A 87 -4.05 -10.46 -1.79
C SER A 87 -3.48 -9.33 -0.93
N ALA A 88 -3.27 -9.57 0.36
CA ALA A 88 -2.63 -8.60 1.26
C ALA A 88 -1.12 -8.86 1.38
N LEU A 89 -0.30 -7.81 1.29
CA LEU A 89 1.15 -7.91 1.51
C LEU A 89 1.43 -8.08 3.01
N LYS A 90 1.99 -9.24 3.37
CA LYS A 90 2.34 -9.56 4.75
C LYS A 90 3.38 -8.58 5.29
N GLY A 91 3.08 -7.95 6.43
CA GLY A 91 3.95 -6.96 7.07
C GLY A 91 4.03 -5.59 6.38
N GLY A 92 3.23 -5.38 5.33
CA GLY A 92 3.05 -4.08 4.70
C GLY A 92 4.31 -3.48 4.06
N ILE A 93 4.28 -2.16 3.86
CA ILE A 93 5.41 -1.42 3.28
C ILE A 93 6.64 -1.40 4.20
N SER A 94 6.44 -1.52 5.51
CA SER A 94 7.51 -1.50 6.51
C SER A 94 8.48 -2.66 6.29
N GLU A 95 7.96 -3.87 6.13
CA GLU A 95 8.76 -5.07 5.84
C GLU A 95 9.39 -5.06 4.45
N TRP A 96 8.72 -4.43 3.48
CA TRP A 96 9.27 -4.23 2.13
C TRP A 96 10.51 -3.34 2.14
N ILE A 97 10.44 -2.22 2.86
CA ILE A 97 11.57 -1.29 3.05
C ILE A 97 12.70 -1.97 3.84
N ALA A 98 12.36 -2.69 4.92
CA ALA A 98 13.35 -3.42 5.72
C ALA A 98 14.12 -4.46 4.90
N ALA A 99 13.47 -5.04 3.88
CA ALA A 99 14.09 -5.96 2.93
C ALA A 99 14.92 -5.27 1.82
N ASN A 100 15.10 -3.94 1.87
CA ASN A 100 15.83 -3.14 0.87
C ASN A 100 15.32 -3.36 -0.57
N LEU A 101 14.00 -3.58 -0.70
CA LEU A 101 13.34 -3.78 -1.99
C LEU A 101 13.06 -2.45 -2.69
N PRO A 102 12.91 -2.44 -4.02
CA PRO A 102 12.73 -1.20 -4.77
C PRO A 102 11.46 -0.45 -4.32
N THR A 103 11.62 0.84 -4.05
CA THR A 103 10.53 1.77 -3.69
C THR A 103 10.56 2.99 -4.60
N GLU A 104 9.41 3.58 -4.84
CA GLU A 104 9.29 4.85 -5.55
C GLU A 104 9.18 5.99 -4.53
N THR A 105 9.97 7.03 -4.74
CA THR A 105 9.83 8.26 -3.96
C THR A 105 8.56 8.96 -4.37
N LYS A 106 7.73 9.25 -3.38
CA LYS A 106 6.58 10.11 -3.51
C LYS A 106 6.98 11.46 -2.94
N GLU A 107 6.55 12.56 -3.57
CA GLU A 107 6.59 13.87 -2.91
C GLU A 107 5.81 13.76 -1.60
N ALA A 108 6.54 13.68 -0.48
CA ALA A 108 5.92 13.96 0.80
C ALA A 108 5.35 15.38 0.68
N PRO A 109 4.10 15.63 1.11
CA PRO A 109 3.67 17.01 1.27
C PRO A 109 4.75 17.67 2.11
N ARG A 110 5.45 18.68 1.56
CA ARG A 110 6.33 19.53 2.36
C ARG A 110 5.46 20.00 3.51
N GLN A 111 5.64 19.40 4.69
CA GLN A 111 5.18 20.07 5.89
C GLN A 111 6.05 21.32 5.92
N ALA A 112 5.43 22.45 5.60
CA ALA A 112 6.03 23.72 5.93
C ALA A 112 6.42 23.61 7.41
N PRO A 113 7.69 23.85 7.78
CA PRO A 113 8.07 23.82 9.18
C PRO A 113 7.08 24.69 9.96
N PRO A 114 6.62 24.27 11.16
CA PRO A 114 5.80 25.14 11.98
C PRO A 114 6.54 26.47 12.13
N ALA A 115 5.86 27.58 11.83
CA ALA A 115 6.47 28.90 11.87
C ALA A 115 7.13 29.10 13.26
N PRO A 116 8.43 29.41 13.34
CA PRO A 116 9.06 29.70 14.62
C PRO A 116 8.49 31.02 15.14
N GLY A 117 7.56 30.97 16.10
CA GLY A 117 7.01 32.23 16.66
C GLY A 117 5.73 32.19 17.51
N ALA A 118 5.32 31.05 18.07
CA ALA A 118 4.13 31.02 18.95
C ALA A 118 4.42 30.38 20.32
N LEU A 119 5.46 30.85 21.00
CA LEU A 119 5.57 30.74 22.46
C LEU A 119 5.68 32.16 23.01
N LYS A 120 4.52 32.74 23.33
CA LYS A 120 4.44 33.89 24.23
C LYS A 120 3.72 33.38 25.48
N GLY A 121 4.48 33.26 26.56
CA GLY A 121 4.04 32.87 27.89
C GLY A 121 5.22 32.98 28.83
#